data_AF-A0A2S9RSW4-F1
#
_entry.id   AF-A0A2S9RSW4-F1
#
_cell.length_a   1.000
_cell.length_b   1.000
_cell.length_c   1.000
_cell.angle_alpha   90.00
_cell.angle_beta   90.00
_cell.angle_gamma   90.00
#
_symmetry.space_group_name_H-M   'P 1'
#
loop_
_entity.id
_entity.type
_entity.pdbx_description
1 polymer ?
#
loop_
_entity_poly.entity_id
_entity_poly.type
_entity_poly.pdbx_seq_one_letter_code
_entity_poly.pdbx_strand_id
1 'polypeptide(L)'
;MPYIQRFSDVSNNFSYPKRKNFNELQISGPFQVYLGNGENSYALYFISYVNPQREMFNYLFDRPMILIFLILLITTPLLWWFTRMLTTPISRLRDAANSVALGNFKIDKRLSIKGPLELRQVGQSFNRMAISIDNLISNQQRLLSSISHELKTPLTRLQLATALVRRQCGETESVKRIEREIERMDKMISELLLLSRQQMNSQVKRDIFYANSLWEEIIKDAQFEAKQRGIAFLTNIHLPKNELQLNGNFRLLESAVENIVTNALKYTKDKIFYPRRIPQDLYQ
;
A
#
# COMPACT_ATOMS: atom_id res chain seq x y z
N MET A 1 -14.90 47.53 -56.38
CA MET A 1 -15.33 47.10 -57.73
C MET A 1 -14.60 45.89 -58.36
N PRO A 2 -13.42 45.38 -57.93
CA PRO A 2 -12.75 44.27 -58.64
C PRO A 2 -13.38 42.88 -58.40
N TYR A 3 -14.16 42.70 -57.33
CA TYR A 3 -14.78 41.40 -56.99
C TYR A 3 -15.95 41.03 -57.89
N ILE A 4 -16.72 42.01 -58.35
CA ILE A 4 -17.89 41.78 -59.22
C ILE A 4 -17.42 41.37 -60.63
N GLN A 5 -16.43 42.07 -61.20
CA GLN A 5 -15.84 41.72 -62.50
C GLN A 5 -15.21 40.31 -62.48
N ARG A 6 -14.43 39.99 -61.44
CA ARG A 6 -13.88 38.63 -61.27
C ARG A 6 -14.95 37.55 -61.11
N PHE A 7 -16.11 37.88 -60.55
CA PHE A 7 -17.20 36.93 -60.40
C PHE A 7 -18.00 36.77 -61.69
N SER A 8 -18.27 37.86 -62.43
CA SER A 8 -18.94 37.80 -63.72
C SER A 8 -18.19 36.91 -64.70
N ASP A 9 -16.86 37.05 -64.79
CA ASP A 9 -16.02 36.25 -65.71
C ASP A 9 -16.19 34.73 -65.53
N VAL A 10 -16.50 34.29 -64.30
CA VAL A 10 -16.63 32.86 -63.94
C VAL A 10 -18.09 32.38 -63.92
N SER A 11 -19.04 33.32 -63.91
CA SER A 11 -20.47 33.06 -63.78
C SER A 11 -21.28 33.38 -65.04
N ASN A 12 -20.67 33.46 -66.22
CA ASN A 12 -21.35 33.80 -67.48
C ASN A 12 -22.51 32.87 -67.94
N ASN A 13 -22.85 31.80 -67.21
CA ASN A 13 -23.93 30.89 -67.55
C ASN A 13 -25.16 31.10 -66.67
N PHE A 14 -26.23 31.63 -67.27
CA PHE A 14 -27.51 31.91 -66.59
C PHE A 14 -28.29 30.65 -66.18
N SER A 15 -28.05 29.50 -66.83
CA SER A 15 -28.70 28.23 -66.48
C SER A 15 -28.12 27.59 -65.21
N TYR A 16 -26.91 28.01 -64.79
CA TYR A 16 -26.22 27.49 -63.61
C TYR A 16 -25.67 28.66 -62.77
N PRO A 17 -26.55 29.40 -62.07
CA PRO A 17 -26.12 30.50 -61.22
C PRO A 17 -25.16 29.96 -60.15
N LYS A 18 -24.06 30.70 -59.93
CA LYS A 18 -23.05 30.34 -58.93
C LYS A 18 -23.20 31.22 -57.70
N ARG A 19 -22.64 30.75 -56.60
CA ARG A 19 -22.47 31.52 -55.37
C ARG A 19 -21.01 31.44 -54.95
N LYS A 20 -20.39 32.59 -54.66
CA LYS A 20 -19.01 32.64 -54.16
C LYS A 20 -18.87 33.69 -53.07
N ASN A 21 -18.12 33.33 -52.03
CA ASN A 21 -17.80 34.22 -50.93
C ASN A 21 -16.45 34.91 -51.20
N PHE A 22 -16.43 36.22 -51.06
CA PHE A 22 -15.26 37.10 -51.14
C PHE A 22 -15.13 37.84 -49.81
N ASN A 23 -14.42 37.23 -48.86
CA ASN A 23 -14.34 37.72 -47.49
C ASN A 23 -15.75 37.92 -46.90
N GLU A 24 -16.15 39.15 -46.57
CA GLU A 24 -17.46 39.49 -45.99
C GLU A 24 -18.60 39.65 -47.04
N LEU A 25 -18.29 39.50 -48.33
CA LEU A 25 -19.25 39.70 -49.41
C LEU A 25 -19.55 38.37 -50.10
N GLN A 26 -20.82 37.97 -50.13
CA GLN A 26 -21.29 36.85 -50.93
C GLN A 26 -21.98 37.39 -52.18
N ILE A 27 -21.50 36.96 -53.35
CA ILE A 27 -22.10 37.31 -54.64
C ILE A 27 -22.77 36.06 -55.19
N SER A 28 -24.04 36.19 -55.57
CA SER A 28 -24.84 35.13 -56.18
C SER A 28 -25.43 35.61 -57.51
N GLY A 29 -25.30 34.80 -58.55
CA GLY A 29 -25.81 35.11 -59.87
C GLY A 29 -25.05 34.39 -60.98
N PRO A 30 -25.29 34.75 -62.25
CA PRO A 30 -26.28 35.72 -62.72
C PRO A 30 -27.67 35.09 -62.79
N PHE A 31 -28.69 35.86 -62.41
CA PHE A 31 -30.10 35.53 -62.66
C PHE A 31 -30.59 36.38 -63.82
N GLN A 32 -31.23 35.78 -64.83
CA GLN A 32 -31.75 36.51 -65.98
C GLN A 32 -33.11 37.12 -65.64
N VAL A 33 -33.25 38.43 -65.78
CA VAL A 33 -34.52 39.15 -65.55
C VAL A 33 -34.86 39.98 -66.78
N TYR A 34 -36.13 39.93 -67.19
CA TYR A 34 -36.68 40.72 -68.29
C TYR A 34 -37.46 41.90 -67.69
N LEU A 35 -37.12 43.13 -68.09
CA LEU A 35 -37.80 44.35 -67.64
C LEU A 35 -38.69 44.88 -68.77
N GLY A 36 -40.01 44.93 -68.55
CA GLY A 36 -40.99 45.41 -69.52
C GLY A 36 -41.30 44.41 -70.65
N ASN A 37 -41.96 44.90 -71.70
CA ASN A 37 -42.32 44.10 -72.88
C ASN A 37 -41.08 43.78 -73.73
N GLY A 38 -40.29 42.81 -73.28
CA GLY A 38 -39.85 41.71 -74.15
C GLY A 38 -38.47 41.72 -74.80
N GLU A 39 -37.72 42.82 -74.88
CA GLU A 39 -36.49 42.82 -75.71
C GLU A 39 -35.15 42.90 -74.96
N ASN A 40 -35.12 43.41 -73.71
CA ASN A 40 -33.87 43.55 -72.96
C ASN A 40 -33.80 42.58 -71.78
N SER A 41 -32.82 41.68 -71.80
CA SER A 41 -32.49 40.82 -70.65
C SER A 41 -31.34 41.41 -69.84
N TYR A 42 -31.52 41.50 -68.52
CA TYR A 42 -30.51 41.98 -67.59
C TYR A 42 -29.98 40.85 -66.73
N ALA A 43 -28.67 40.88 -66.44
CA ALA A 43 -28.03 40.00 -65.47
C ALA A 43 -28.17 40.59 -64.07
N LEU A 44 -28.97 39.95 -63.23
CA LEU A 44 -29.13 40.31 -61.83
C LEU A 44 -28.11 39.56 -60.97
N TYR A 45 -27.36 40.31 -60.17
CA TYR A 45 -26.44 39.79 -59.16
C TYR A 45 -26.93 40.22 -57.78
N PHE A 46 -27.07 39.25 -56.87
CA PHE A 46 -27.33 39.52 -55.47
C PHE A 46 -26.01 39.61 -54.71
N ILE A 47 -25.84 40.68 -53.94
CA ILE A 47 -24.68 40.87 -53.08
C ILE A 47 -25.21 40.96 -51.65
N SER A 48 -24.82 40.02 -50.81
CA SER A 48 -25.16 40.01 -49.39
C SER A 48 -23.91 40.06 -48.53
N TYR A 49 -23.97 40.77 -47.41
CA TYR A 49 -22.93 40.70 -46.40
C TYR A 49 -23.07 39.40 -45.62
N VAL A 50 -22.01 38.62 -45.59
CA VAL A 50 -21.94 37.35 -44.87
C VAL A 50 -20.80 37.47 -43.88
N ASN A 51 -21.08 37.15 -42.62
CA ASN A 51 -20.03 37.11 -41.61
C ASN A 51 -19.29 35.76 -41.74
N PRO A 52 -18.02 35.72 -42.19
CA PRO A 52 -17.29 34.48 -42.46
C PRO A 52 -17.16 33.60 -41.20
N GLN A 53 -17.07 34.23 -40.03
CA GLN A 53 -17.01 33.53 -38.75
C GLN A 53 -18.30 32.76 -38.48
N ARG A 54 -19.46 33.39 -38.77
CA ARG A 54 -20.78 32.78 -38.54
C ARG A 54 -21.05 31.61 -39.48
N GLU A 55 -20.62 31.68 -40.75
CA GLU A 55 -20.71 30.53 -41.65
C GLU A 55 -19.82 29.36 -41.20
N MET A 56 -18.64 29.63 -40.65
CA MET A 56 -17.78 28.59 -40.09
C MET A 56 -18.42 27.90 -38.88
N PHE A 57 -19.05 28.67 -37.99
CA PHE A 57 -19.84 28.11 -36.89
C PHE A 57 -21.04 27.31 -37.40
N ASN A 58 -21.81 27.84 -38.36
CA ASN A 58 -22.96 27.14 -38.92
C ASN A 58 -22.57 25.81 -39.58
N TYR A 59 -21.43 25.75 -40.28
CA TYR A 59 -20.94 24.50 -40.87
C TYR A 59 -20.63 23.42 -39.80
N LEU A 60 -20.09 23.83 -38.65
CA LEU A 60 -19.89 22.95 -37.49
C LEU A 60 -21.24 22.51 -36.88
N PHE A 61 -22.21 23.43 -36.72
CA PHE A 61 -23.53 23.12 -36.14
C PHE A 61 -24.44 22.30 -37.06
N ASP A 62 -24.35 22.46 -38.37
CA ASP A 62 -25.10 21.69 -39.37
C ASP A 62 -24.62 20.23 -39.50
N ARG A 63 -23.47 19.90 -38.90
CA ARG A 63 -22.86 18.56 -38.92
C ARG A 63 -22.69 18.03 -37.50
N PRO A 64 -23.77 17.52 -36.86
CA PRO A 64 -23.72 17.08 -35.45
C PRO A 64 -22.68 15.99 -35.17
N MET A 65 -22.36 15.16 -36.16
CA MET A 65 -21.31 14.12 -36.03
C MET A 65 -19.91 14.72 -35.81
N ILE A 66 -19.58 15.85 -36.44
CA ILE A 66 -18.28 16.52 -36.27
C ILE A 66 -18.17 17.08 -34.85
N LEU A 67 -19.25 17.67 -34.34
CA LEU A 67 -19.32 18.17 -32.97
C LEU A 67 -19.14 17.05 -31.95
N ILE A 68 -19.86 15.93 -32.10
CA ILE A 68 -19.74 14.77 -31.20
C ILE A 68 -18.31 14.25 -31.22
N PHE A 69 -17.70 14.11 -32.41
CA PHE A 69 -16.32 13.66 -32.53
C PHE A 69 -15.34 14.60 -31.83
N LEU A 70 -15.45 15.92 -32.03
CA LEU A 70 -14.60 16.90 -31.37
C LEU A 70 -14.77 16.88 -29.84
N ILE A 71 -16.01 16.79 -29.35
CA ILE A 71 -16.29 16.67 -27.91
C ILE A 71 -15.67 15.39 -27.36
N LEU A 72 -15.86 14.24 -28.01
CA LEU A 72 -15.28 12.97 -27.58
C LEU A 72 -13.75 13.04 -27.58
N LEU A 73 -13.16 13.63 -28.61
CA LEU A 73 -11.72 13.75 -28.80
C LEU A 73 -11.07 14.59 -27.69
N ILE A 74 -11.78 15.57 -27.15
CA ILE A 74 -11.30 16.44 -26.06
C ILE A 74 -11.63 15.83 -24.69
N THR A 75 -12.87 15.38 -24.48
CA THR A 75 -13.35 14.91 -23.18
C THR A 75 -12.69 13.60 -22.76
N THR A 76 -12.47 12.66 -23.68
CA THR A 76 -11.87 11.35 -23.37
C THR A 76 -10.46 11.46 -22.76
N PRO A 77 -9.48 12.14 -23.39
CA PRO A 77 -8.15 12.27 -22.79
C PRO A 77 -8.17 13.11 -21.51
N LEU A 78 -9.05 14.12 -21.44
CA LEU A 78 -9.21 14.95 -20.24
C LEU A 78 -9.70 14.13 -19.04
N LEU A 79 -10.75 13.31 -19.24
CA LEU A 79 -11.28 12.39 -18.22
C LEU A 79 -10.22 11.38 -17.80
N TRP A 80 -9.54 10.75 -18.76
CA TRP A 80 -8.47 9.79 -18.46
C TRP A 80 -7.34 10.41 -17.63
N TRP A 81 -6.91 11.62 -17.98
CA TRP A 81 -5.91 12.37 -17.22
C TRP A 81 -6.40 12.70 -15.81
N PHE A 82 -7.63 13.20 -15.68
CA PHE A 82 -8.24 13.56 -14.39
C PHE A 82 -8.40 12.34 -13.46
N THR A 83 -8.89 11.21 -14.00
CA THR A 83 -8.97 9.93 -13.27
C THR A 83 -7.59 9.51 -12.77
N ARG A 84 -6.55 9.55 -13.61
CA ARG A 84 -5.20 9.20 -13.16
C ARG A 84 -4.65 10.18 -12.11
N MET A 85 -4.96 11.47 -12.23
CA MET A 85 -4.53 12.51 -11.30
C MET A 85 -5.13 12.34 -9.89
N LEU A 86 -6.38 11.87 -9.79
CA LEU A 86 -7.09 11.70 -8.50
C LEU A 86 -7.00 10.28 -7.94
N THR A 87 -7.32 9.27 -8.74
CA THR A 87 -7.46 7.89 -8.25
C THR A 87 -6.12 7.30 -7.82
N THR A 88 -5.04 7.64 -8.54
CA THR A 88 -3.70 7.12 -8.25
C THR A 88 -3.19 7.53 -6.85
N PRO A 89 -3.18 8.82 -6.45
CA PRO A 89 -2.74 9.20 -5.10
C PRO A 89 -3.66 8.64 -4.01
N ILE A 90 -4.97 8.54 -4.23
CA ILE A 90 -5.92 7.94 -3.27
C ILE A 90 -5.60 6.46 -3.04
N SER A 91 -5.39 5.68 -4.11
CA SER A 91 -5.00 4.26 -3.96
C SER A 91 -3.70 4.11 -3.17
N ARG A 92 -2.70 4.96 -3.45
CA ARG A 92 -1.44 4.92 -2.70
C ARG A 92 -1.63 5.22 -1.22
N LEU A 93 -2.49 6.18 -0.88
CA LEU A 93 -2.80 6.49 0.51
C LEU A 93 -3.47 5.30 1.21
N ARG A 94 -4.40 4.62 0.52
CA ARG A 94 -5.00 3.36 1.00
C ARG A 94 -3.94 2.28 1.23
N ASP A 95 -3.02 2.08 0.28
CA ASP A 95 -1.96 1.07 0.37
C ASP A 95 -0.97 1.40 1.51
N ALA A 96 -0.66 2.68 1.71
CA ALA A 96 0.16 3.15 2.82
C ALA A 96 -0.56 2.98 4.17
N ALA A 97 -1.86 3.28 4.26
CA ALA A 97 -2.67 3.04 5.45
C ALA A 97 -2.73 1.55 5.82
N ASN A 98 -2.94 0.67 4.83
CA ASN A 98 -2.89 -0.77 5.03
C ASN A 98 -1.51 -1.25 5.48
N SER A 99 -0.44 -0.66 4.93
CA SER A 99 0.93 -0.98 5.36
C SER A 99 1.17 -0.60 6.82
N VAL A 100 0.72 0.59 7.25
CA VAL A 100 0.80 1.04 8.64
C VAL A 100 -0.02 0.15 9.56
N ALA A 101 -1.22 -0.28 9.14
CA ALA A 101 -2.05 -1.22 9.91
C ALA A 101 -1.38 -2.58 10.13
N LEU A 102 -0.51 -3.00 9.21
CA LEU A 102 0.33 -4.20 9.33
C LEU A 102 1.64 -3.96 10.11
N GLY A 103 1.81 -2.79 10.73
CA GLY A 103 3.00 -2.42 11.51
C GLY A 103 4.19 -1.95 10.68
N ASN A 104 4.00 -1.63 9.39
CA ASN A 104 5.04 -1.06 8.54
C ASN A 104 4.90 0.47 8.44
N PHE A 105 5.70 1.19 9.21
CA PHE A 105 5.69 2.66 9.30
C PHE A 105 6.60 3.35 8.27
N LYS A 106 6.96 2.69 7.16
CA LYS A 106 7.77 3.30 6.10
C LYS A 106 7.05 4.50 5.47
N ILE A 107 7.75 5.62 5.41
CA ILE A 107 7.25 6.87 4.84
C ILE A 107 7.23 6.78 3.31
N ASP A 108 6.06 6.97 2.70
CA ASP A 108 5.96 7.18 1.25
C ASP A 108 6.00 8.69 0.91
N LYS A 109 7.15 9.15 0.44
CA LYS A 109 7.36 10.54 -0.01
C LYS A 109 6.48 10.93 -1.19
N ARG A 110 5.95 9.97 -1.95
CA ARG A 110 5.10 10.26 -3.12
C ARG A 110 3.74 10.80 -2.70
N LEU A 111 3.28 10.47 -1.50
CA LEU A 111 2.03 10.99 -0.94
C LEU A 111 2.07 12.50 -0.71
N SER A 112 3.24 13.07 -0.42
CA SER A 112 3.40 14.52 -0.17
C SER A 112 3.78 15.33 -1.41
N ILE A 113 4.12 14.68 -2.53
CA ILE A 113 4.66 15.34 -3.73
C ILE A 113 3.72 15.22 -4.93
N LYS A 114 2.97 14.13 -5.08
CA LYS A 114 2.12 13.87 -6.26
C LYS A 114 0.64 14.15 -5.97
N GLY A 115 -0.05 14.71 -6.96
CA GLY A 115 -1.49 14.98 -6.92
C GLY A 115 -1.84 16.44 -6.61
N PRO A 116 -3.14 16.76 -6.54
CA PRO A 116 -3.65 18.06 -6.08
C PRO A 116 -3.05 18.49 -4.74
N LEU A 117 -3.06 19.79 -4.46
CA LEU A 117 -2.50 20.36 -3.23
C LEU A 117 -3.12 19.73 -1.97
N GLU A 118 -4.42 19.53 -1.97
CA GLU A 118 -5.22 19.00 -0.88
C GLU A 118 -4.80 17.55 -0.57
N LEU A 119 -4.65 16.72 -1.60
CA LEU A 119 -4.19 15.33 -1.42
C LEU A 119 -2.75 15.26 -0.92
N ARG A 120 -1.89 16.19 -1.37
CA ARG A 120 -0.51 16.29 -0.85
C ARG A 120 -0.48 16.67 0.62
N GLN A 121 -1.34 17.59 1.06
CA GLN A 121 -1.46 17.97 2.48
C GLN A 121 -1.95 16.78 3.32
N VAL A 122 -2.94 16.03 2.85
CA VAL A 122 -3.39 14.79 3.51
C VAL A 122 -2.24 13.78 3.59
N GLY A 123 -1.49 13.59 2.51
CA GLY A 123 -0.32 12.72 2.50
C GLY A 123 0.78 13.15 3.48
N GLN A 124 1.02 14.45 3.63
CA GLN A 124 1.94 14.99 4.65
C GLN A 124 1.47 14.71 6.07
N SER A 125 0.19 14.96 6.35
CA SER A 125 -0.42 14.68 7.67
C SER A 125 -0.40 13.19 7.99
N PHE A 126 -0.68 12.33 7.00
CA PHE A 126 -0.58 10.88 7.13
C PHE A 126 0.85 10.44 7.46
N ASN A 127 1.85 10.97 6.75
CA ASN A 127 3.26 10.66 7.03
C ASN A 127 3.67 11.11 8.43
N ARG A 128 3.22 12.29 8.90
CA ARG A 128 3.46 12.73 10.28
C ARG A 128 2.82 11.79 11.30
N MET A 129 1.59 11.37 11.07
CA MET A 129 0.90 10.40 11.92
C MET A 129 1.66 9.07 11.99
N ALA A 130 2.11 8.54 10.85
CA ALA A 130 2.89 7.30 10.82
C ALA A 130 4.20 7.41 11.63
N ILE A 131 4.92 8.53 11.50
CA ILE A 131 6.13 8.82 12.29
C ILE A 131 5.80 8.93 13.79
N SER A 132 4.72 9.61 14.14
CA SER A 132 4.30 9.75 15.54
C SER A 132 3.97 8.41 16.16
N ILE A 133 3.26 7.52 15.45
CA ILE A 133 2.94 6.17 15.94
C ILE A 133 4.22 5.34 16.11
N ASP A 134 5.12 5.35 15.13
CA ASP A 134 6.40 4.64 15.20
C ASP A 134 7.25 5.10 16.41
N ASN A 135 7.30 6.41 16.64
CA ASN A 135 7.97 6.99 17.80
C ASN A 135 7.30 6.62 19.13
N LEU A 136 5.96 6.62 19.20
CA LEU A 136 5.22 6.22 20.40
C LEU A 136 5.51 4.77 20.78
N ILE A 137 5.46 3.86 19.80
CA ILE A 137 5.78 2.44 19.98
C ILE A 137 7.24 2.28 20.43
N SER A 138 8.17 2.94 19.74
CA SER A 138 9.60 2.90 20.07
C SER A 138 9.89 3.42 21.48
N ASN A 139 9.21 4.48 21.91
CA ASN A 139 9.37 5.06 23.23
C ASN A 139 8.79 4.16 24.34
N GLN A 140 7.60 3.59 24.11
CA GLN A 140 7.00 2.62 25.04
C GLN A 140 7.93 1.42 25.26
N GLN A 141 8.58 0.93 24.19
CA GLN A 141 9.54 -0.16 24.26
C GLN A 141 10.82 0.22 25.04
N ARG A 142 11.40 1.41 24.78
CA ARG A 142 12.55 1.89 25.57
C ARG A 142 12.21 2.01 27.04
N LEU A 143 11.01 2.51 27.37
CA LEU A 143 10.53 2.63 28.73
C LEU A 143 10.45 1.26 29.43
N LEU A 144 9.85 0.26 28.78
CA LEU A 144 9.77 -1.11 29.32
C LEU A 144 11.16 -1.72 29.54
N SER A 145 12.10 -1.48 28.61
CA SER A 145 13.48 -1.93 28.77
C SER A 145 14.17 -1.28 29.97
N SER A 146 14.02 0.04 30.15
CA SER A 146 14.59 0.76 31.29
C SER A 146 13.99 0.31 32.62
N ILE A 147 12.67 0.22 32.71
CA ILE A 147 11.97 -0.25 33.92
C ILE A 147 12.48 -1.63 34.33
N SER A 148 12.65 -2.54 33.37
CA SER A 148 13.07 -3.90 33.70
C SER A 148 14.52 -3.96 34.18
N HIS A 149 15.42 -3.13 33.64
CA HIS A 149 16.76 -2.97 34.19
C HIS A 149 16.73 -2.42 35.62
N GLU A 150 15.88 -1.43 35.88
CA GLU A 150 15.71 -0.86 37.22
C GLU A 150 15.09 -1.85 38.20
N LEU A 151 14.18 -2.73 37.78
CA LEU A 151 13.57 -3.79 38.61
C LEU A 151 14.52 -4.96 38.90
N LYS A 152 15.46 -5.26 38.00
CA LYS A 152 16.43 -6.34 38.21
C LYS A 152 17.36 -6.08 39.41
N THR A 153 17.69 -4.80 39.62
CA THR A 153 18.57 -4.37 40.72
C THR A 153 17.98 -4.66 42.12
N PRO A 154 16.76 -4.20 42.49
CA PRO A 154 16.15 -4.54 43.76
C PRO A 154 15.82 -6.03 43.88
N LEU A 155 15.50 -6.72 42.78
CA LEU A 155 15.28 -8.17 42.81
C LEU A 155 16.55 -8.93 43.19
N THR A 156 17.69 -8.56 42.61
CA THR A 156 19.01 -9.10 42.98
C THR A 156 19.32 -8.84 44.45
N ARG A 157 18.97 -7.66 44.97
CA ARG A 157 19.14 -7.34 46.40
C ARG A 157 18.24 -8.20 47.30
N LEU A 158 16.99 -8.47 46.89
CA LEU A 158 16.09 -9.38 47.61
C LEU A 158 16.60 -10.83 47.60
N GLN A 159 17.18 -11.30 46.49
CA GLN A 159 17.85 -12.62 46.41
C GLN A 159 19.01 -12.72 47.39
N LEU A 160 19.86 -11.68 47.47
CA LEU A 160 20.96 -11.64 48.41
C LEU A 160 20.48 -11.62 49.87
N ALA A 161 19.48 -10.80 50.17
CA ALA A 161 18.91 -10.72 51.52
C ALA A 161 18.30 -12.05 51.96
N THR A 162 17.55 -12.73 51.09
CA THR A 162 16.99 -14.06 51.38
C THR A 162 18.08 -15.12 51.55
N ALA A 163 19.15 -15.09 50.76
CA ALA A 163 20.30 -15.98 50.93
C ALA A 163 21.00 -15.75 52.28
N LEU A 164 21.09 -14.51 52.76
CA LEU A 164 21.63 -14.20 54.10
C LEU A 164 20.72 -14.72 55.21
N VAL A 165 19.40 -14.53 55.11
CA VAL A 165 18.42 -15.07 56.06
C VAL A 165 18.48 -16.59 56.10
N ARG A 166 18.58 -17.26 54.94
CA ARG A 166 18.78 -18.71 54.85
C ARG A 166 20.02 -19.18 55.59
N ARG A 167 21.12 -18.41 55.50
CA ARG A 167 22.38 -18.71 56.18
C ARG A 167 22.29 -18.53 57.70
N GLN A 168 21.51 -17.57 58.18
CA GLN A 168 21.38 -17.27 59.62
C GLN A 168 20.34 -18.15 60.33
N CYS A 169 19.17 -18.34 59.71
CA CYS A 169 18.02 -19.00 60.31
C CYS A 169 17.80 -20.44 59.80
N GLY A 170 18.61 -20.90 58.86
CA GLY A 170 18.42 -22.18 58.18
C GLY A 170 17.32 -22.12 57.10
N GLU A 171 17.10 -23.27 56.47
CA GLU A 171 16.15 -23.40 55.36
C GLU A 171 14.73 -23.59 55.89
N THR A 172 14.03 -22.48 56.15
CA THR A 172 12.62 -22.50 56.59
C THR A 172 11.66 -22.50 55.39
N GLU A 173 10.44 -23.01 55.58
CA GLU A 173 9.38 -22.95 54.55
C GLU A 173 9.09 -21.51 54.08
N SER A 174 9.20 -20.54 54.99
CA SER A 174 9.05 -19.12 54.66
C SER A 174 10.14 -18.62 53.70
N VAL A 175 11.40 -19.00 53.93
CA VAL A 175 12.53 -18.65 53.04
C VAL A 175 12.33 -19.28 51.66
N LYS A 176 12.00 -20.58 51.59
CA LYS A 176 11.69 -21.26 50.31
C LYS A 176 10.52 -20.61 49.57
N ARG A 177 9.52 -20.10 50.29
CA ARG A 177 8.37 -19.42 49.68
C ARG A 177 8.78 -18.06 49.10
N ILE A 178 9.59 -17.28 49.80
CA ILE A 178 10.08 -15.99 49.31
C ILE A 178 11.00 -16.19 48.10
N GLU A 179 11.94 -17.14 48.15
CA GLU A 179 12.82 -17.45 47.01
C GLU A 179 12.01 -17.82 45.75
N ARG A 180 10.96 -18.64 45.89
CA ARG A 180 10.04 -18.99 44.79
C ARG A 180 9.29 -17.78 44.22
N GLU A 181 8.85 -16.85 45.05
CA GLU A 181 8.17 -15.64 44.56
C GLU A 181 9.14 -14.68 43.84
N ILE A 182 10.37 -14.55 44.34
CA ILE A 182 11.42 -13.77 43.67
C ILE A 182 11.75 -14.38 42.30
N GLU A 183 11.87 -15.70 42.20
CA GLU A 183 12.12 -16.40 40.93
C GLU A 183 10.94 -16.23 39.94
N ARG A 184 9.70 -16.29 40.44
CA ARG A 184 8.50 -15.99 39.63
C ARG A 184 8.51 -14.56 39.09
N MET A 185 8.90 -13.58 39.91
CA MET A 185 9.02 -12.19 39.49
C MET A 185 10.10 -12.02 38.41
N ASP A 186 11.27 -12.64 38.57
CA ASP A 186 12.35 -12.57 37.58
C ASP A 186 11.90 -13.14 36.23
N LYS A 187 11.19 -14.28 36.29
CA LYS A 187 10.62 -14.92 35.10
C LYS A 187 9.58 -14.04 34.41
N MET A 188 8.63 -13.47 35.16
CA MET A 188 7.61 -12.57 34.60
C MET A 188 8.23 -11.33 33.95
N ILE A 189 9.24 -10.72 34.58
CA ILE A 189 9.96 -9.56 34.02
C ILE A 189 10.67 -9.95 32.73
N SER A 190 11.34 -11.10 32.72
CA SER A 190 12.05 -11.61 31.55
C SER A 190 11.12 -11.92 30.39
N GLU A 191 9.97 -12.56 30.65
CA GLU A 191 8.94 -12.85 29.64
C GLU A 191 8.32 -11.57 29.07
N LEU A 192 8.00 -10.58 29.92
CA LEU A 192 7.46 -9.29 29.48
C LEU A 192 8.45 -8.54 28.59
N LEU A 193 9.73 -8.55 28.95
CA LEU A 193 10.80 -7.98 28.14
C LEU A 193 10.97 -8.69 26.80
N LEU A 194 10.90 -10.01 26.80
CA LEU A 194 11.00 -10.81 25.59
C LEU A 194 9.88 -10.41 24.62
N LEU A 195 8.62 -10.39 25.09
CA LEU A 195 7.47 -9.98 24.29
C LEU A 195 7.62 -8.56 23.74
N SER A 196 8.08 -7.62 24.57
CA SER A 196 8.34 -6.24 24.14
C SER A 196 9.42 -6.15 23.05
N ARG A 197 10.52 -6.92 23.17
CA ARG A 197 11.59 -6.98 22.18
C ARG A 197 11.18 -7.68 20.88
N GLN A 198 10.32 -8.70 20.95
CA GLN A 198 9.81 -9.37 19.75
C GLN A 198 8.99 -8.40 18.88
N GLN A 199 8.28 -7.43 19.49
CA GLN A 199 7.58 -6.37 18.76
C GLN A 199 8.51 -5.34 18.10
N MET A 200 9.70 -5.06 18.67
CA MET A 200 10.71 -4.17 18.06
C MET A 200 11.21 -4.69 16.72
N ASN A 201 11.23 -6.01 16.60
CA ASN A 201 11.81 -6.71 15.48
C ASN A 201 10.82 -6.88 14.34
N SER A 202 9.72 -6.16 14.22
CA SER A 202 8.88 -6.20 13.01
C SER A 202 9.60 -5.76 11.72
N GLN A 203 10.81 -5.19 11.83
CA GLN A 203 11.83 -5.05 10.76
C GLN A 203 12.91 -6.16 10.78
N VAL A 204 12.55 -7.33 11.28
CA VAL A 204 13.35 -8.56 11.25
C VAL A 204 13.96 -8.69 9.87
N LYS A 205 15.29 -8.75 9.81
CA LYS A 205 15.96 -9.39 8.68
C LYS A 205 15.40 -10.80 8.59
N ARG A 206 14.58 -11.01 7.56
CA ARG A 206 14.13 -12.35 7.22
C ARG A 206 15.26 -12.96 6.43
N ASP A 207 15.81 -14.03 6.97
CA ASP A 207 16.84 -14.79 6.30
C ASP A 207 16.21 -16.10 5.82
N ILE A 208 16.75 -16.63 4.73
CA ILE A 208 16.39 -17.97 4.26
C ILE A 208 17.31 -18.94 4.98
N PHE A 209 16.73 -19.84 5.76
CA PHE A 209 17.46 -20.86 6.51
C PHE A 209 16.76 -22.21 6.40
N TYR A 210 17.51 -23.29 6.64
CA TYR A 210 16.94 -24.64 6.59
C TYR A 210 16.15 -24.94 7.87
N ALA A 211 14.95 -25.49 7.69
CA ALA A 211 14.04 -25.79 8.79
C ALA A 211 14.65 -26.68 9.88
N ASN A 212 15.49 -27.65 9.51
CA ASN A 212 16.15 -28.56 10.45
C ASN A 212 17.07 -27.85 11.45
N SER A 213 17.70 -26.74 11.06
CA SER A 213 18.58 -26.01 11.98
C SER A 213 17.82 -25.29 13.09
N LEU A 214 16.49 -25.16 12.99
CA LEU A 214 15.68 -24.48 13.99
C LEU A 214 15.36 -25.34 15.22
N TRP A 215 15.21 -26.66 15.02
CA TRP A 215 14.71 -27.55 16.07
C TRP A 215 15.67 -28.66 16.48
N GLU A 216 16.77 -28.91 15.77
CA GLU A 216 17.78 -29.90 16.18
C GLU A 216 18.32 -29.63 17.60
N GLU A 217 18.73 -28.39 17.88
CA GLU A 217 19.31 -28.02 19.17
C GLU A 217 18.24 -28.00 20.28
N ILE A 218 17.08 -27.38 20.02
CA ILE A 218 15.94 -27.34 20.95
C ILE A 218 15.49 -28.76 21.34
N ILE A 219 15.39 -29.68 20.39
CA ILE A 219 14.95 -31.06 20.65
C ILE A 219 16.00 -31.81 21.47
N LYS A 220 17.29 -31.58 21.21
CA LYS A 220 18.38 -32.20 21.95
C LYS A 220 18.36 -31.76 23.42
N ASP A 221 18.16 -30.48 23.67
CA ASP A 221 18.06 -29.91 25.02
C ASP A 221 16.80 -30.42 25.73
N ALA A 222 15.66 -30.46 25.02
CA ALA A 222 14.41 -30.99 25.52
C ALA A 222 14.48 -32.50 25.86
N GLN A 223 15.18 -33.30 25.04
CA GLN A 223 15.43 -34.71 25.33
C GLN A 223 16.26 -34.90 26.60
N PHE A 224 17.28 -34.05 26.78
CA PHE A 224 18.11 -34.08 27.97
C PHE A 224 17.31 -33.74 29.23
N GLU A 225 16.46 -32.70 29.17
CA GLU A 225 15.58 -32.31 30.27
C GLU A 225 14.52 -33.38 30.57
N ALA A 226 13.90 -33.97 29.54
CA ALA A 226 12.94 -35.06 29.69
C ALA A 226 13.55 -36.28 30.38
N LYS A 227 14.80 -36.63 30.03
CA LYS A 227 15.53 -37.75 30.63
C LYS A 227 15.80 -37.53 32.11
N GLN A 228 16.15 -36.31 32.53
CA GLN A 228 16.30 -35.98 33.95
C GLN A 228 14.99 -36.12 34.73
N ARG A 229 13.85 -35.88 34.07
CA ARG A 229 12.51 -35.98 34.68
C ARG A 229 11.87 -37.37 34.54
N GLY A 230 12.52 -38.32 33.88
CA GLY A 230 11.97 -39.66 33.64
C GLY A 230 10.79 -39.68 32.64
N ILE A 231 10.61 -38.64 31.84
CA ILE A 231 9.51 -38.53 30.87
C ILE A 231 9.95 -39.19 29.56
N ALA A 232 9.11 -40.06 28.99
CA ALA A 232 9.38 -40.68 27.70
C ALA A 232 9.19 -39.66 26.55
N PHE A 233 10.29 -39.27 25.92
CA PHE A 233 10.32 -38.31 24.82
C PHE A 233 10.34 -39.05 23.48
N LEU A 234 9.20 -39.11 22.78
CA LEU A 234 9.08 -39.79 21.49
C LEU A 234 9.17 -38.76 20.35
N THR A 235 10.24 -38.83 19.57
CA THR A 235 10.40 -38.01 18.37
C THR A 235 10.09 -38.84 17.14
N ASN A 236 9.15 -38.39 16.32
CA ASN A 236 8.89 -38.99 15.00
C ASN A 236 9.03 -37.91 13.92
N ILE A 237 10.27 -37.42 13.77
CA ILE A 237 10.58 -36.32 12.85
C ILE A 237 11.28 -36.93 11.64
N HIS A 238 10.52 -37.10 10.56
CA HIS A 238 11.06 -37.46 9.25
C HIS A 238 11.15 -36.19 8.43
N LEU A 239 12.26 -35.46 8.57
CA LEU A 239 12.64 -34.41 7.62
C LEU A 239 14.01 -34.75 7.03
N PRO A 240 14.12 -34.90 5.70
CA PRO A 240 15.42 -35.01 5.05
C PRO A 240 16.23 -33.72 5.30
N LYS A 241 17.54 -33.87 5.51
CA LYS A 241 18.43 -32.72 5.70
C LYS A 241 18.36 -31.79 4.49
N ASN A 242 18.22 -30.50 4.73
CA ASN A 242 18.28 -29.41 3.75
C ASN A 242 17.15 -29.34 2.69
N GLU A 243 16.01 -30.05 2.85
CA GLU A 243 14.92 -29.97 1.85
C GLU A 243 13.96 -28.79 2.05
N LEU A 244 13.73 -28.37 3.30
CA LEU A 244 12.74 -27.33 3.60
C LEU A 244 13.43 -26.04 4.00
N GLN A 245 13.30 -25.01 3.17
CA GLN A 245 13.77 -23.66 3.47
C GLN A 245 12.63 -22.82 4.04
N LEU A 246 12.92 -22.09 5.12
CA LEU A 246 12.00 -21.15 5.75
C LEU A 246 12.50 -19.74 5.51
N ASN A 247 11.57 -18.83 5.23
CA ASN A 247 11.83 -17.40 5.12
C ASN A 247 11.22 -16.70 6.34
N GLY A 248 12.07 -16.31 7.29
CA GLY A 248 11.60 -15.74 8.56
C GLY A 248 12.73 -15.25 9.45
N ASN A 249 12.38 -14.82 10.68
CA ASN A 249 13.40 -14.61 11.70
C ASN A 249 13.76 -15.95 12.32
N PHE A 250 15.03 -16.34 12.26
CA PHE A 250 15.50 -17.55 12.92
C PHE A 250 15.21 -17.52 14.44
N ARG A 251 15.64 -16.49 15.16
CA ARG A 251 15.51 -16.37 16.63
C ARG A 251 14.06 -16.33 17.13
N LEU A 252 13.14 -15.68 16.41
CA LEU A 252 11.73 -15.64 16.82
C LEU A 252 11.07 -17.00 16.66
N LEU A 253 11.36 -17.69 15.56
CA LEU A 253 10.82 -19.03 15.30
C LEU A 253 11.43 -20.05 16.28
N GLU A 254 12.73 -19.94 16.58
CA GLU A 254 13.43 -20.73 17.59
C GLU A 254 12.76 -20.56 18.96
N SER A 255 12.62 -19.32 19.45
CA SER A 255 11.96 -19.04 20.73
C SER A 255 10.49 -19.48 20.78
N ALA A 256 9.76 -19.40 19.66
CA ALA A 256 8.39 -19.89 19.58
C ALA A 256 8.32 -21.42 19.72
N VAL A 257 9.22 -22.15 19.04
CA VAL A 257 9.30 -23.61 19.13
C VAL A 257 9.76 -24.04 20.52
N GLU A 258 10.77 -23.39 21.08
CA GLU A 258 11.26 -23.63 22.43
C GLU A 258 10.13 -23.47 23.45
N ASN A 259 9.37 -22.38 23.40
CA ASN A 259 8.22 -22.17 24.30
C ASN A 259 7.18 -23.29 24.22
N ILE A 260 6.89 -23.81 23.03
CA ILE A 260 5.95 -24.93 22.86
C ILE A 260 6.54 -26.21 23.46
N VAL A 261 7.80 -26.52 23.19
CA VAL A 261 8.49 -27.71 23.69
C VAL A 261 8.60 -27.68 25.22
N THR A 262 9.02 -26.56 25.78
CA THR A 262 9.13 -26.35 27.23
C THR A 262 7.77 -26.42 27.92
N ASN A 263 6.72 -25.87 27.31
CA ASN A 263 5.36 -26.05 27.81
C ASN A 263 4.92 -27.51 27.76
N ALA A 264 5.19 -28.24 26.68
CA ALA A 264 4.89 -29.66 26.58
C ALA A 264 5.59 -30.46 27.69
N LEU A 265 6.88 -30.19 27.96
CA LEU A 265 7.64 -30.80 29.07
C LEU A 265 7.10 -30.47 30.45
N LYS A 266 6.59 -29.25 30.64
CA LYS A 266 6.08 -28.79 31.93
C LYS A 266 4.72 -29.37 32.30
N TYR A 267 3.84 -29.58 31.31
CA TYR A 267 2.46 -30.02 31.53
C TYR A 267 2.22 -31.50 31.24
N THR A 268 3.19 -32.20 30.66
CA THR A 268 3.06 -33.64 30.37
C THR A 268 3.53 -34.49 31.54
N LYS A 269 2.69 -35.43 31.97
CA LYS A 269 2.97 -36.34 33.09
C LYS A 269 3.74 -37.61 32.69
N ASP A 270 3.52 -38.15 31.47
CA ASP A 270 4.11 -39.44 31.05
C ASP A 270 4.76 -39.46 29.64
N LYS A 271 4.13 -38.89 28.59
CA LYS A 271 4.64 -38.97 27.20
C LYS A 271 4.34 -37.72 26.34
N ILE A 272 5.35 -37.24 25.61
CA ILE A 272 5.22 -36.16 24.60
C ILE A 272 5.31 -36.79 23.20
N PHE A 273 4.36 -36.47 22.32
CA PHE A 273 4.32 -36.95 20.93
C PHE A 273 4.30 -35.76 19.97
N TYR A 274 5.29 -35.67 19.08
CA TYR A 274 5.37 -34.67 18.01
C TYR A 274 5.11 -35.32 16.64
N PRO A 275 3.87 -35.28 16.11
CA PRO A 275 3.61 -35.64 14.72
C PRO A 275 3.64 -34.38 13.85
N ARG A 276 4.36 -34.41 12.73
CA ARG A 276 4.08 -33.50 11.60
C ARG A 276 4.02 -34.26 10.30
N ARG A 277 2.85 -34.21 9.65
CA ARG A 277 2.59 -34.63 8.27
C ARG A 277 2.58 -33.33 7.44
N ILE A 278 3.55 -33.14 6.55
CA ILE A 278 3.52 -32.02 5.59
C ILE A 278 2.66 -32.49 4.41
N PRO A 279 1.58 -31.77 4.03
CA PRO A 279 0.82 -32.07 2.81
C PRO A 279 1.72 -31.88 1.59
N GLN A 280 1.71 -32.83 0.67
CA GLN A 280 2.56 -32.83 -0.54
C GLN A 280 2.13 -31.79 -1.61
N ASP A 281 1.13 -30.94 -1.33
CA ASP A 281 0.46 -30.12 -2.35
C ASP A 281 1.07 -28.73 -2.57
N LEU A 282 2.32 -28.48 -2.15
CA LEU A 282 2.97 -27.15 -2.26
C LEU A 282 4.07 -27.06 -3.33
N TYR A 283 4.16 -28.05 -4.23
CA TYR A 283 5.11 -28.08 -5.35
C TYR A 283 4.43 -28.24 -6.73
N GLN A 284 3.28 -27.60 -6.94
CA GLN A 284 2.75 -27.32 -8.29
C GLN A 284 2.50 -25.83 -8.48
#